data_AF-A0A0C9SQG0-F1
#
_entry.id   AF-A0A0C9SQG0-F1
#
_cell.length_a   1.000
_cell.length_b   1.000
_cell.length_c   1.000
_cell.angle_alpha   90.00
_cell.angle_beta   90.00
_cell.angle_gamma   90.00
#
_symmetry.space_group_name_H-M   'P 1'
#
loop_
_entity.id
_entity.type
_entity.pdbx_description
1 polymer ?
#
loop_
_entity_poly.entity_id
_entity_poly.type
_entity_poly.pdbx_seq_one_letter_code
_entity_poly.pdbx_strand_id
1 'polypeptide(L)'
;DGQHLFVSNLRDGVDKYVLPQMHCAQSYHHTILVNVPLQISVAREAGQVIVGGDNGFARIFDYQTGAFWEKLDHGSAGELIVVVTAFEGTHGCTIATASALDGHSSIKVWSQQK
;
A
#
# COMPACT_ATOMS: atom_id res chain seq x y z
N ASP A 1 -0.82 6.27 -14.62
CA ASP A 1 -0.33 7.13 -15.71
C ASP A 1 -0.05 6.38 -17.01
N GLY A 2 -0.19 5.05 -17.03
CA GLY A 2 0.11 4.22 -18.19
C GLY A 2 1.60 3.98 -18.44
N GLN A 3 2.49 4.48 -17.58
CA GLN A 3 3.94 4.34 -17.72
C GLN A 3 4.55 3.38 -16.69
N HIS A 4 3.83 3.13 -15.59
CA HIS A 4 4.31 2.27 -14.51
C HIS A 4 3.30 1.18 -14.16
N LEU A 5 3.82 -0.01 -13.86
CA LEU A 5 3.06 -1.15 -13.33
C LEU A 5 3.58 -1.48 -11.93
N PHE A 6 2.67 -1.65 -10.97
CA PHE A 6 3.00 -2.11 -9.62
C PHE A 6 2.57 -3.56 -9.45
N VAL A 7 3.46 -4.40 -8.94
CA VAL A 7 3.26 -5.85 -8.80
C VAL A 7 3.60 -6.26 -7.38
N SER A 8 2.65 -6.88 -6.68
CA SER A 8 2.99 -7.59 -5.44
C SER A 8 3.87 -8.80 -5.81
N ASN A 9 5.12 -8.79 -5.35
CA ASN A 9 6.13 -9.73 -5.79
C ASN A 9 6.11 -11.06 -5.01
N LEU A 10 5.21 -11.21 -4.05
CA LEU A 10 5.00 -12.41 -3.22
C LEU A 10 6.26 -12.90 -2.47
N ARG A 11 7.29 -12.04 -2.37
CA ARG A 11 8.57 -12.34 -1.74
C ARG A 11 8.83 -11.40 -0.58
N ASP A 12 8.89 -10.11 -0.85
CA ASP A 12 9.32 -9.08 0.10
C ASP A 12 8.61 -7.73 -0.10
N GLY A 13 7.58 -7.67 -0.95
CA GLY A 13 6.67 -6.53 -1.02
C GLY A 13 6.13 -6.29 -2.42
N VAL A 14 6.42 -5.10 -2.95
CA VAL A 14 5.88 -4.59 -4.21
C VAL A 14 7.01 -4.08 -5.09
N ASP A 15 6.96 -4.39 -6.37
CA ASP A 15 7.87 -3.88 -7.39
C ASP A 15 7.16 -2.92 -8.34
N LYS A 16 7.85 -1.85 -8.74
CA LYS A 16 7.42 -0.89 -9.76
C LYS A 16 8.23 -1.11 -11.02
N TYR A 17 7.55 -1.43 -12.10
CA TYR A 17 8.10 -1.64 -13.42
C TYR A 17 7.81 -0.45 -14.33
N VAL A 18 8.74 -0.14 -15.23
CA VAL A 18 8.55 0.86 -16.29
C VAL A 18 8.03 0.17 -17.55
N LEU A 19 6.94 0.69 -18.11
CA LEU A 19 6.34 0.21 -19.35
C LEU A 19 6.92 0.93 -20.57
N PRO A 20 7.06 0.24 -21.72
CA PRO A 20 6.79 -1.18 -21.94
C PRO A 20 7.98 -2.11 -21.66
N GLN A 21 9.17 -1.59 -21.30
CA GLN A 21 10.40 -2.38 -21.22
C GLN A 21 10.40 -3.41 -20.08
N MET A 22 9.52 -3.25 -19.09
CA MET A 22 9.35 -4.17 -17.97
C MET A 22 10.62 -4.41 -17.14
N HIS A 23 11.51 -3.43 -17.04
CA HIS A 23 12.57 -3.47 -16.02
C HIS A 23 12.00 -3.00 -14.68
N CYS A 24 12.43 -3.65 -13.59
CA CYS A 24 12.10 -3.21 -12.25
C CYS A 24 12.88 -1.92 -11.97
N ALA A 25 12.17 -0.82 -11.75
CA ALA A 25 12.75 0.48 -11.44
C ALA A 25 12.88 0.72 -9.94
N GLN A 26 11.99 0.14 -9.13
CA GLN A 26 11.97 0.33 -7.69
C GLN A 26 11.27 -0.83 -6.98
N SER A 27 11.75 -1.20 -5.79
CA SER A 27 11.08 -2.12 -4.88
C SER A 27 10.69 -1.41 -3.58
N TYR A 28 9.55 -1.83 -3.02
CA TYR A 28 8.97 -1.32 -1.78
C TYR A 28 8.84 -2.47 -0.80
N HIS A 29 9.70 -2.49 0.21
CA HIS A 29 9.80 -3.62 1.13
C HIS A 29 8.66 -3.64 2.16
N HIS A 30 7.85 -4.69 2.09
CA HIS A 30 6.75 -4.97 3.01
C HIS A 30 6.92 -6.39 3.54
N THR A 31 6.91 -6.56 4.86
CA THR A 31 7.03 -7.88 5.49
C THR A 31 5.81 -8.73 5.15
N ILE A 32 6.02 -9.89 4.53
CA ILE A 32 4.99 -10.87 4.19
C ILE A 32 5.15 -12.06 5.14
N LEU A 33 4.15 -12.30 6.01
CA LEU A 33 4.11 -13.44 6.92
C LEU A 33 3.36 -14.63 6.31
N VAL A 34 2.35 -14.36 5.49
CA VAL A 34 1.54 -15.32 4.75
C VAL A 34 1.62 -14.93 3.28
N ASN A 35 1.98 -15.86 2.41
CA ASN A 35 2.18 -15.56 1.00
C ASN A 35 0.86 -15.26 0.28
N VAL A 36 0.44 -14.00 0.32
CA VAL A 36 -0.75 -13.47 -0.33
C VAL A 36 -0.41 -12.24 -1.16
N PRO A 37 -1.12 -11.98 -2.28
CA PRO A 37 -0.95 -10.74 -3.02
C PRO A 37 -1.31 -9.53 -2.16
N LEU A 38 -0.39 -8.58 -2.07
CA LEU A 38 -0.62 -7.31 -1.40
C LEU A 38 -1.48 -6.40 -2.29
N GLN A 39 -2.49 -5.76 -1.69
CA GLN A 39 -3.26 -4.70 -2.36
C GLN A 39 -2.46 -3.40 -2.36
N ILE A 40 -2.50 -2.70 -3.50
CA ILE A 40 -1.67 -1.53 -3.77
C ILE A 40 -2.58 -0.39 -4.21
N SER A 41 -2.45 0.76 -3.55
CA SER A 41 -3.02 2.02 -4.01
C SER A 41 -1.91 3.05 -4.22
N VAL A 42 -2.06 3.91 -5.22
CA VAL A 42 -1.06 4.93 -5.57
C VAL A 42 -1.73 6.29 -5.52
N ALA A 43 -1.26 7.14 -4.60
CA ALA A 43 -1.60 8.56 -4.51
C ALA A 43 -0.40 9.35 -5.04
N ARG A 44 -0.42 9.66 -6.34
CA ARG A 44 0.77 10.14 -7.04
C ARG A 44 1.08 11.60 -6.74
N GLU A 45 0.08 12.46 -6.65
CA GLU A 45 0.23 13.88 -6.33
C GLU A 45 0.73 14.09 -4.89
N ALA A 46 0.38 13.17 -3.99
CA ALA A 46 0.89 13.09 -2.62
C ALA A 46 2.27 12.41 -2.55
N GLY A 47 2.75 11.81 -3.65
CA GLY A 47 4.03 11.13 -3.69
C GLY A 47 4.05 9.82 -2.90
N GLN A 48 2.93 9.11 -2.83
CA GLN A 48 2.74 7.95 -1.95
C GLN A 48 2.36 6.67 -2.68
N VAL A 49 2.90 5.55 -2.18
CA VAL A 49 2.45 4.19 -2.48
C VAL A 49 1.95 3.57 -1.18
N ILE A 50 0.71 3.13 -1.16
CA ILE A 50 0.07 2.52 -0.01
C ILE A 50 -0.08 1.04 -0.27
N VAL A 51 0.47 0.22 0.62
CA VAL A 51 0.51 -1.24 0.49
C VAL A 51 -0.17 -1.86 1.69
N GLY A 52 -1.21 -2.68 1.43
CA GLY A 52 -1.86 -3.50 2.45
C GLY A 52 -0.92 -4.56 2.99
N GLY A 53 -1.33 -5.25 4.04
CA GLY A 53 -0.48 -6.23 4.72
C GLY A 53 -1.29 -7.39 5.24
N ASP A 54 -0.60 -8.38 5.80
CA ASP A 54 -1.18 -9.62 6.34
C ASP A 54 -1.05 -9.72 7.86
N ASN A 55 -0.66 -8.62 8.50
CA ASN A 55 -0.34 -8.59 9.92
C ASN A 55 -0.89 -7.35 10.65
N GLY A 56 -2.10 -6.93 10.27
CA GLY A 56 -2.84 -5.89 10.99
C GLY A 56 -2.47 -4.45 10.63
N PHE A 57 -1.59 -4.22 9.66
CA PHE A 57 -1.24 -2.86 9.23
C PHE A 57 -1.10 -2.73 7.72
N ALA A 58 -1.24 -1.48 7.25
CA ALA A 58 -0.77 -1.06 5.93
C ALA A 58 0.52 -0.23 6.08
N ARG A 59 1.27 -0.08 5.00
CA ARG A 59 2.46 0.79 4.94
C ARG A 59 2.33 1.81 3.84
N ILE A 60 2.87 2.99 4.11
CA ILE A 60 3.03 4.07 3.14
C ILE A 60 4.51 4.19 2.82
N PHE A 61 4.81 4.32 1.54
CA PHE A 61 6.14 4.54 1.02
C PHE A 61 6.17 5.80 0.16
N ASP A 62 7.32 6.45 0.11
CA ASP A 62 7.58 7.50 -0.86
C ASP A 62 7.65 6.92 -2.28
N TYR A 63 6.88 7.49 -3.19
CA TYR A 63 6.69 6.99 -4.56
C TYR A 63 7.98 7.05 -5.40
N GLN A 64 8.86 8.02 -5.15
CA GLN A 64 10.06 8.24 -5.97
C GLN A 64 11.26 7.43 -5.48
N THR A 65 11.45 7.39 -4.17
CA THR A 65 12.62 6.80 -3.51
C THR A 65 12.38 5.37 -3.04
N GLY A 66 11.12 4.97 -2.90
CA GLY A 66 10.72 3.70 -2.27
C GLY A 66 11.01 3.63 -0.77
N ALA A 67 11.39 4.75 -0.14
CA ALA A 67 11.61 4.81 1.29
C ALA A 67 10.32 4.55 2.05
N PHE A 68 10.41 3.76 3.12
CA PHE A 68 9.31 3.63 4.07
C PHE A 68 9.03 4.98 4.73
N TRP A 69 7.77 5.38 4.77
CA TRP A 69 7.33 6.62 5.38
C TRP A 69 6.57 6.35 6.68
N GLU A 70 5.46 5.63 6.63
CA GLU A 70 4.57 5.47 7.77
C GLU A 70 3.88 4.09 7.79
N LYS A 71 3.55 3.63 9.00
CA LYS A 71 2.74 2.44 9.25
C LYS A 71 1.34 2.86 9.72
N LEU A 72 0.31 2.31 9.09
CA LEU A 72 -1.09 2.51 9.47
C LEU A 72 -1.60 1.31 10.26
N ASP A 73 -1.67 1.43 11.59
CA ASP A 73 -2.12 0.36 12.48
C ASP A 73 -3.65 0.17 12.41
N HIS A 74 -4.08 -0.85 11.65
CA HIS A 74 -5.50 -1.10 11.41
C HIS A 74 -6.08 -2.11 12.41
N GLY A 75 -5.57 -3.33 12.40
CA GLY A 75 -6.12 -4.47 13.11
C GLY A 75 -5.06 -5.15 13.98
N SER A 76 -5.41 -6.33 14.47
CA SER A 76 -4.54 -7.17 15.29
C SER A 76 -3.49 -7.88 14.42
N ALA A 77 -2.44 -8.40 15.08
CA ALA A 77 -1.48 -9.27 14.40
C ALA A 77 -2.19 -10.48 13.74
N GLY A 78 -1.77 -10.82 12.52
CA GLY A 78 -2.38 -11.86 11.69
C GLY A 78 -3.62 -11.43 10.90
N GLU A 79 -4.13 -10.21 11.08
CA GLU A 79 -5.25 -9.71 10.26
C GLU A 79 -4.78 -9.30 8.87
N LEU A 80 -5.49 -9.80 7.84
CA LEU A 80 -5.34 -9.29 6.48
C LEU A 80 -5.93 -7.88 6.38
N ILE A 81 -5.09 -6.93 5.99
CA ILE A 81 -5.46 -5.55 5.71
C ILE A 81 -5.39 -5.32 4.20
N VAL A 82 -6.53 -5.03 3.61
CA VAL A 82 -6.62 -4.56 2.23
C VAL A 82 -6.64 -3.04 2.20
N VAL A 83 -5.86 -2.45 1.30
CA VAL A 83 -6.00 -1.03 0.97
C VAL A 83 -7.08 -0.93 -0.10
N VAL A 84 -8.15 -0.21 0.21
CA VAL A 84 -9.34 -0.13 -0.66
C VAL A 84 -9.20 1.02 -1.64
N THR A 85 -8.70 2.17 -1.19
CA THR A 85 -8.50 3.33 -2.05
C THR A 85 -7.60 4.37 -1.37
N ALA A 86 -6.97 5.21 -2.19
CA ALA A 86 -6.41 6.49 -1.78
C ALA A 86 -7.02 7.58 -2.66
N PHE A 87 -7.46 8.66 -2.03
CA PHE A 87 -8.06 9.82 -2.70
C PHE A 87 -7.23 11.05 -2.42
N GLU A 88 -6.86 11.75 -3.49
CA GLU A 88 -6.04 12.95 -3.44
C GLU A 88 -6.95 14.18 -3.58
N GLY A 89 -6.86 15.09 -2.61
CA GLY A 89 -7.59 16.35 -2.61
C GLY A 89 -6.65 17.54 -2.49
N THR A 90 -7.20 18.75 -2.59
CA THR A 90 -6.45 20.01 -2.48
C THR A 90 -5.68 20.15 -1.16
N HIS A 91 -6.16 19.49 -0.10
CA HIS A 91 -5.64 19.64 1.26
C HIS A 91 -4.85 18.41 1.77
N GLY A 92 -4.71 17.35 0.97
CA GLY A 92 -4.06 16.14 1.44
C GLY A 92 -4.48 14.86 0.74
N CYS A 93 -4.12 13.73 1.36
CA CYS A 93 -4.48 12.39 0.90
C CYS A 93 -5.35 11.70 1.96
N THR A 94 -6.48 11.16 1.52
CA THR A 94 -7.35 10.31 2.34
C THR A 94 -7.18 8.87 1.93
N ILE A 95 -6.86 7.99 2.88
CA ILE A 95 -6.63 6.56 2.64
C ILE A 95 -7.73 5.79 3.35
N ALA A 96 -8.34 4.82 2.68
CA ALA A 96 -9.26 3.87 3.31
C ALA A 96 -8.66 2.46 3.28
N THR A 97 -8.54 1.87 4.47
CA THR A 97 -8.13 0.48 4.67
C THR A 97 -9.32 -0.32 5.19
N ALA A 98 -9.38 -1.61 4.86
CA ALA A 98 -10.38 -2.53 5.36
C ALA A 98 -9.72 -3.82 5.87
N SER A 99 -10.29 -4.40 6.93
CA SER A 99 -9.91 -5.70 7.45
C SER A 99 -11.13 -6.59 7.60
N ALA A 100 -10.91 -7.90 7.48
CA ALA A 100 -11.88 -8.92 7.85
C ALA A 100 -11.14 -10.11 8.47
N LEU A 101 -11.45 -10.43 9.73
CA LEU A 101 -10.94 -11.61 10.43
C LEU A 101 -12.02 -12.17 11.35
N ASP A 102 -12.21 -13.49 11.34
CA ASP A 102 -13.12 -14.22 12.24
C ASP A 102 -14.55 -13.66 12.33
N GLY A 103 -15.08 -13.18 11.20
CA GLY A 103 -16.43 -12.60 11.13
C GLY A 103 -16.53 -11.15 11.62
N HIS A 104 -15.43 -10.56 12.09
CA HIS A 104 -15.33 -9.13 12.36
C HIS A 104 -14.77 -8.42 11.13
N SER A 105 -15.40 -7.32 10.74
CA SER A 105 -14.93 -6.47 9.65
C SER A 105 -14.83 -5.03 10.12
N SER A 106 -13.81 -4.32 9.66
CA SER A 106 -13.63 -2.92 10.02
C SER A 106 -13.03 -2.12 8.87
N ILE A 107 -13.43 -0.86 8.79
CA ILE A 107 -12.87 0.11 7.85
C ILE A 107 -12.28 1.24 8.68
N LYS A 108 -11.05 1.64 8.36
CA LYS A 108 -10.40 2.82 8.93
C LYS A 108 -10.09 3.80 7.82
N VAL A 109 -10.34 5.08 8.11
CA VAL A 109 -10.07 6.19 7.21
C VAL A 109 -8.98 7.06 7.83
N TRP A 110 -7.93 7.29 7.07
CA TRP A 110 -6.75 8.04 7.45
C TRP A 110 -6.72 9.32 6.64
N SER A 111 -6.40 10.44 7.27
CA SER A 111 -6.22 11.72 6.59
C SER A 111 -4.81 12.21 6.84
N GLN A 112 -4.08 12.45 5.75
CA GLN A 112 -2.76 13.06 5.80
C GLN A 112 -2.82 14.45 5.20
N GLN A 113 -2.39 15.43 5.99
CA GLN A 113 -2.32 16.83 5.58
C GLN A 113 -0.97 17.10 4.89
N LYS A 114 -0.98 17.98 3.89
CA LYS A 114 0.23 18.48 3.22
C LYS A 114 1.06 19.39 4.12
#